data_AF-A0A538G907-F1
#
_entry.id   AF-A0A538G907-F1
#
_cell.length_a   1.000
_cell.length_b   1.000
_cell.length_c   1.000
_cell.angle_alpha   90.00
_cell.angle_beta   90.00
_cell.angle_gamma   90.00
#
_symmetry.space_group_name_H-M   'P 1'
#
loop_
_entity.id
_entity.type
_entity.pdbx_description
1 polymer ?
#
loop_
_entity_poly.entity_id
_entity_poly.type
_entity_poly.pdbx_seq_one_letter_code
_entity_poly.pdbx_strand_id
1 'polypeptide(L)' 'IANELGLPITLVGVGESLDDLRPFDPQDFARALIAS' A
#
# COMPACT_ATOMS: atom_id res chain seq x y z
N ILE A 1 -11.55 5.37 -3.35
CA ILE A 1 -11.62 3.88 -3.26
C ILE A 1 -11.63 3.37 -1.82
N ALA A 2 -10.51 3.38 -1.06
CA ALA A 2 -10.50 2.83 0.30
C ALA A 2 -11.53 3.50 1.24
N ASN A 3 -11.62 4.83 1.18
CA ASN A 3 -12.60 5.61 1.93
C ASN A 3 -14.06 5.41 1.45
N GLU A 4 -14.25 5.04 0.18
CA GLU A 4 -15.58 4.81 -0.40
C GLU A 4 -16.11 3.41 -0.09
N LEU A 5 -15.22 2.43 0.05
CA LEU A 5 -15.55 1.03 0.33
C LEU A 5 -15.54 0.70 1.82
N GLY A 6 -14.82 1.47 2.65
CA GLY A 6 -14.68 1.21 4.09
C GLY A 6 -13.97 -0.10 4.40
N LEU A 7 -13.29 -0.71 3.43
CA LEU A 7 -12.60 -1.99 3.57
C LEU A 7 -11.15 -1.78 4.01
N PRO A 8 -10.63 -2.62 4.92
CA PRO A 8 -9.22 -2.57 5.31
C PRO A 8 -8.33 -2.99 4.14
N ILE A 9 -7.28 -2.22 3.88
CA ILE A 9 -6.20 -2.64 2.99
C ILE A 9 -5.21 -3.45 3.82
N THR A 10 -4.98 -4.69 3.42
CA THR A 10 -4.14 -5.65 4.16
C THR A 10 -2.76 -5.83 3.53
N LEU A 11 -2.67 -5.67 2.21
CA LEU A 11 -1.46 -5.89 1.43
C LEU A 11 -1.26 -4.78 0.41
N VAL A 12 0.00 -4.51 0.07
CA VAL A 12 0.41 -3.57 -0.98
C VAL A 12 1.49 -4.21 -1.84
N GLY A 13 1.34 -4.08 -3.17
CA GLY A 13 2.37 -4.44 -4.13
C GLY A 13 3.35 -3.29 -4.31
N VAL A 14 4.65 -3.57 -4.19
CA VAL A 14 5.71 -2.55 -4.33
C VAL A 14 6.57 -2.71 -5.59
N GLY A 15 6.18 -3.64 -6.46
CA GLY A 15 6.86 -4.02 -7.69
C GLY A 15 6.01 -5.03 -8.47
N GLU A 16 6.57 -5.61 -9.54
CA GLU A 16 5.86 -6.52 -10.44
C GLU A 16 6.11 -8.01 -10.12
N SER A 17 7.05 -8.31 -9.22
CA SER A 17 7.40 -9.69 -8.87
C SER A 17 6.37 -10.29 -7.92
N LEU A 18 6.24 -11.62 -7.93
CA LEU A 18 5.35 -12.33 -7.01
C LEU A 18 5.68 -12.06 -5.53
N ASP A 19 6.96 -11.82 -5.26
CA ASP A 19 7.51 -11.57 -3.93
C ASP A 19 7.39 -10.11 -3.46
N ASP A 20 6.87 -9.22 -4.33
CA ASP A 20 6.72 -7.79 -4.02
C ASP A 20 5.42 -7.45 -3.25
N LEU A 21 4.66 -8.48 -2.84
CA LEU A 21 3.49 -8.34 -1.97
C LEU A 21 3.91 -8.27 -0.51
N ARG A 22 3.62 -7.15 0.14
CA ARG A 22 3.98 -6.89 1.55
C ARG A 22 2.76 -6.44 2.37
N PRO A 23 2.78 -6.61 3.70
CA PRO A 23 1.80 -6.00 4.59
C PRO A 23 1.71 -4.49 4.34
N PHE A 24 0.48 -3.96 4.35
CA PHE A 24 0.27 -2.53 4.19
C PHE A 24 0.67 -1.77 5.46
N ASP A 25 1.62 -0.84 5.33
CA ASP A 25 1.96 0.15 6.35
C ASP A 25 1.57 1.56 5.86
N PRO A 26 0.61 2.23 6.53
CA PRO A 26 0.16 3.56 6.13
C PRO A 26 1.25 4.64 6.18
N GLN A 27 2.19 4.54 7.14
CA GLN A 27 3.25 5.54 7.31
C GLN A 27 4.27 5.42 6.18
N ASP A 28 4.68 4.20 5.86
CA ASP A 28 5.63 3.97 4.77
C ASP A 28 5.03 4.31 3.40
N PHE A 29 3.74 3.99 3.20
CA PHE A 29 3.03 4.39 1.98
C PHE A 29 2.95 5.92 1.84
N ALA A 30 2.57 6.63 2.91
CA ALA A 30 2.48 8.10 2.89
C ALA A 30 3.85 8.76 2.65
N ARG A 31 4.92 8.22 3.25
CA ARG A 31 6.29 8.69 3.00
C ARG A 31 6.69 8.51 1.55
N ALA A 32 6.47 7.32 0.98
CA ALA A 32 6.83 7.03 -0.41
C ALA A 32 6.06 7.92 -1.39
N LEU A 33 4.79 8.20 -1.11
CA LEU A 33 3.94 9.05 -1.94
C LEU A 33 4.41 10.52 -1.98
N ILE A 34 4.97 11.03 -0.89
CA ILE A 34 5.41 12.44 -0.79
C ILE A 34 6.87 12.61 -1.21
N ALA A 35 7.69 11.55 -1.09
CA ALA A 35 9.10 11.57 -1.46
C ALA A 35 9.35 11.47 -2.98
N SER A 36 8.31 11.25 -3.79
CA SER A 36 8.37 11.14 -5.26
C SER A 36 8.19 12.46 -5.99
#